data_AF-A0A0M2HYI4-F1
#
_entry.id   AF-A0A0M2HYI4-F1
#
_cell.length_a   1.000
_cell.length_b   1.000
_cell.length_c   1.000
_cell.angle_alpha   90.00
_cell.angle_beta   90.00
_cell.angle_gamma   90.00
#
_symmetry.space_group_name_H-M   'P 1'
#
loop_
_entity.id
_entity.type
_entity.pdbx_description
1 polymer ?
#
loop_
_entity_poly.entity_id
_entity_poly.type
_entity_poly.pdbx_seq_one_letter_code
_entity_poly.pdbx_strand_id
1 'polypeptide(L)'
;MNALPSNSSITIDGITITSNASAILIWEHVIRRAINAGHSKWLRFRDGDGNRGVLIHARSAVSSYISYADAVVDGENFLSDDLPDWNLASWVDEYIDPTDRLWSLIQSIGIDQQIAARKAASERPD
;
A
#
# COMPACT_ATOMS: atom_id res chain seq x y z
N MET A 1 5.46 -15.17 -20.32
CA MET A 1 5.30 -14.01 -19.43
C MET A 1 6.60 -13.85 -18.69
N ASN A 2 7.36 -12.78 -18.95
CA ASN A 2 8.60 -12.52 -18.21
C ASN A 2 8.21 -12.20 -16.77
N ALA A 3 8.64 -13.02 -15.82
CA ALA A 3 8.67 -12.63 -14.42
C ALA A 3 9.53 -11.36 -14.34
N LEU A 4 9.01 -10.27 -13.78
CA LEU A 4 9.79 -9.07 -13.52
C LEU A 4 10.51 -9.29 -12.18
N PRO A 5 11.84 -9.50 -12.11
CA PRO A 5 12.52 -9.49 -10.83
C PRO A 5 13.10 -8.09 -10.63
N SER A 6 12.49 -7.31 -9.73
CA SER A 6 13.13 -6.22 -8.98
C SER A 6 12.17 -5.40 -8.15
N ASN A 7 12.60 -5.07 -6.94
CA ASN A 7 11.89 -4.24 -6.00
C ASN A 7 11.69 -2.82 -6.59
N SER A 8 10.44 -2.45 -6.85
CA SER A 8 10.04 -1.05 -7.02
C SER A 8 9.86 -0.44 -5.62
N SER A 9 9.88 0.89 -5.53
CA SER A 9 9.73 1.57 -4.25
C SER A 9 8.81 2.78 -4.31
N ILE A 10 8.25 3.11 -3.15
CA ILE A 10 7.57 4.37 -2.90
C ILE A 10 8.13 4.97 -1.62
N THR A 11 8.52 6.23 -1.68
CA THR A 11 8.99 6.99 -0.54
C THR A 11 7.93 8.01 -0.14
N ILE A 12 7.54 7.97 1.14
CA ILE A 12 6.50 8.80 1.73
C ILE A 12 7.10 9.43 2.98
N ASP A 13 7.25 10.76 2.98
CA ASP A 13 7.82 11.51 4.12
C ASP A 13 9.14 10.91 4.66
N GLY A 14 10.00 10.41 3.76
CA GLY A 14 11.29 9.81 4.09
C GLY A 14 11.26 8.30 4.39
N ILE A 15 10.08 7.66 4.41
CA ILE A 15 9.93 6.22 4.60
C ILE A 15 9.78 5.54 3.24
N THR A 16 10.71 4.64 2.92
CA THR A 16 10.74 3.91 1.66
C THR A 16 10.15 2.52 1.83
N ILE A 17 9.15 2.20 1.03
CA ILE A 17 8.50 0.90 0.97
C ILE A 17 8.88 0.25 -0.35
N THR A 18 9.49 -0.93 -0.29
CA THR A 18 9.83 -1.73 -1.46
C THR A 18 8.83 -2.86 -1.68
N SER A 19 8.37 -3.05 -2.91
CA SER A 19 7.51 -4.17 -3.28
C SER A 19 7.63 -4.45 -4.78
N ASN A 20 6.83 -5.38 -5.29
CA ASN A 20 6.69 -5.54 -6.73
C ASN A 20 6.08 -4.28 -7.37
N ALA A 21 6.39 -4.04 -8.65
CA ALA A 21 5.94 -2.85 -9.38
C ALA A 21 4.42 -2.67 -9.34
N SER A 22 3.66 -3.76 -9.48
CA SER A 22 2.19 -3.71 -9.45
C SER A 22 1.66 -3.17 -8.12
N ALA A 23 2.20 -3.63 -7.01
CA ALA A 23 1.82 -3.17 -5.67
C ALA A 23 2.22 -1.72 -5.43
N ILE A 24 3.40 -1.29 -5.90
CA ILE A 24 3.86 0.10 -5.78
C ILE A 24 2.98 1.06 -6.60
N LEU A 25 2.58 0.68 -7.82
CA LEU A 25 1.65 1.46 -8.63
C LEU A 25 0.30 1.65 -7.94
N ILE A 26 -0.21 0.59 -7.30
CA ILE A 26 -1.47 0.68 -6.55
C ILE A 26 -1.28 1.54 -5.30
N TRP A 27 -0.19 1.36 -4.54
CA TRP A 27 0.14 2.18 -3.37
C TRP A 27 0.20 3.66 -3.71
N GLU A 28 0.95 4.03 -4.75
CA GLU A 28 1.05 5.42 -5.20
C GLU A 28 -0.34 6.00 -5.49
N HIS A 29 -1.17 5.26 -6.23
CA HIS A 29 -2.47 5.74 -6.65
C HIS A 29 -3.45 5.92 -5.48
N VAL A 30 -3.52 4.96 -4.55
CA VAL A 30 -4.40 5.08 -3.36
C VAL A 30 -3.93 6.18 -2.41
N ILE A 31 -2.62 6.36 -2.26
CA ILE A 31 -2.06 7.40 -1.40
C ILE A 31 -2.33 8.78 -1.97
N ARG A 32 -2.12 8.98 -3.28
CA ARG A 32 -2.47 10.24 -3.96
C ARG A 32 -3.96 10.56 -3.84
N ARG A 33 -4.84 9.57 -3.96
CA ARG A 33 -6.28 9.77 -3.76
C ARG A 33 -6.62 10.19 -2.34
N ALA A 34 -6.04 9.53 -1.33
CA ALA A 34 -6.25 9.90 0.07
C ALA A 34 -5.76 11.33 0.38
N ILE A 35 -4.57 11.68 -0.11
CA ILE A 35 -3.98 13.03 0.03
C ILE A 35 -4.90 14.08 -0.63
N ASN A 36 -5.35 13.83 -1.86
CA ASN A 36 -6.24 14.75 -2.58
C ASN A 36 -7.61 14.88 -1.91
N ALA A 37 -8.06 13.86 -1.19
CA ALA A 37 -9.27 13.91 -0.37
C ALA A 37 -9.08 14.66 0.97
N GLY A 38 -7.84 15.08 1.28
CA GLY A 38 -7.52 15.73 2.55
C GLY A 38 -7.45 14.77 3.74
N HIS A 39 -7.39 13.47 3.49
CA HIS A 39 -7.39 12.46 4.54
C HIS A 39 -5.97 12.24 5.10
N SER A 40 -5.89 12.05 6.42
CA SER A 40 -4.67 11.56 7.06
C SER A 40 -4.89 10.13 7.53
N LYS A 41 -4.02 9.20 7.12
CA LYS A 41 -4.25 7.78 7.29
C LYS A 41 -2.96 7.01 7.53
N TRP A 42 -2.99 6.05 8.45
CA TRP A 42 -1.86 5.18 8.73
C TRP A 42 -1.68 4.16 7.60
N LEU A 43 -0.47 4.12 7.06
CA LEU A 43 0.01 3.07 6.18
C LEU A 43 0.82 2.09 7.02
N ARG A 44 0.53 0.79 6.89
CA ARG A 44 1.31 -0.27 7.53
C ARG A 44 1.93 -1.20 6.52
N PHE A 45 3.12 -1.68 6.81
CA PHE A 45 3.83 -2.63 5.98
C PHE A 45 4.70 -3.53 6.86
N ARG A 46 5.04 -4.71 6.34
CA ARG A 46 6.03 -5.58 6.97
C ARG A 46 7.38 -5.32 6.32
N ASP A 47 8.38 -4.99 7.14
CA ASP A 47 9.78 -5.05 6.76
C ASP A 47 10.41 -6.26 7.48
N GLY A 48 11.54 -6.79 7.03
CA GLY A 48 12.14 -8.03 7.56
C GLY A 48 12.24 -8.12 9.09
N ASP A 49 12.24 -6.98 9.78
CA ASP A 49 12.32 -6.85 11.24
C ASP A 49 10.95 -6.77 11.97
N GLY A 50 9.82 -6.69 11.25
CA GLY A 50 8.49 -6.65 11.87
C GLY A 50 7.47 -5.76 11.15
N ASN A 51 6.36 -5.49 11.85
CA ASN A 51 5.31 -4.59 11.37
C ASN A 51 5.74 -3.13 11.59
N ARG A 52 5.72 -2.33 10.53
CA ARG A 52 6.04 -0.91 10.53
C ARG A 52 4.84 -0.09 10.08
N GLY A 53 4.83 1.19 10.45
CA GLY A 53 3.80 2.11 9.98
C GLY A 53 4.26 3.55 9.82
N VAL A 54 3.64 4.26 8.88
CA VAL A 54 3.81 5.69 8.63
C VAL A 54 2.46 6.37 8.60
N LEU A 55 2.34 7.53 9.27
CA LEU A 55 1.16 8.37 9.15
C LEU A 55 1.30 9.22 7.90
N ILE A 56 0.42 8.97 6.92
CA ILE A 56 0.32 9.81 5.73
C ILE A 56 -0.59 10.97 6.06
N HIS A 57 -0.09 12.19 5.88
CA HIS A 57 -0.86 13.42 6.01
C HIS A 57 -1.37 13.89 4.65
N ALA A 58 -2.40 14.73 4.65
CA ALA A 58 -2.92 15.41 3.46
C ALA A 58 -1.89 16.30 2.72
N ARG A 59 -0.71 16.52 3.30
CA ARG A 59 0.40 17.30 2.74
C ARG A 59 1.68 16.49 2.54
N SER A 60 1.62 15.17 2.72
CA SER A 60 2.79 14.30 2.61
C SER A 60 3.37 14.36 1.20
N ALA A 61 4.70 14.40 1.12
CA ALA A 61 5.40 14.32 -0.15
C ALA A 61 5.52 12.85 -0.56
N VAL A 62 5.08 12.54 -1.79
CA VAL A 62 5.07 11.18 -2.32
C VAL A 62 5.89 11.12 -3.60
N SER A 63 6.92 10.27 -3.59
CA SER A 63 7.73 9.96 -4.75
C SER A 63 7.74 8.45 -4.94
N SER A 64 7.48 7.98 -6.16
CA SER A 64 7.56 6.56 -6.51
C SER A 64 8.67 6.35 -7.53
N TYR A 65 9.34 5.20 -7.42
CA TYR A 65 10.31 4.73 -8.37
C TYR A 65 9.95 3.32 -8.81
N ILE A 66 9.64 3.18 -10.10
CA ILE A 66 9.31 1.89 -10.71
C ILE A 66 10.58 1.36 -11.38
N SER A 67 11.35 0.56 -10.65
CA SER A 67 12.59 -0.05 -11.15
C SER A 67 12.38 -1.40 -11.80
N TYR A 68 13.12 -1.62 -12.90
CA TYR A 68 13.67 -2.93 -13.27
C TYR A 68 15.14 -2.98 -12.78
N ALA A 69 15.41 -3.84 -11.80
CA ALA A 69 16.62 -4.07 -11.00
C ALA A 69 16.98 -3.08 -9.86
N ASP A 70 17.29 -3.70 -8.71
CA ASP A 70 17.98 -3.29 -7.47
C ASP A 70 17.39 -2.28 -6.47
N ALA A 71 17.33 -2.77 -5.23
CA ALA A 71 16.72 -2.17 -4.05
C ALA A 71 17.73 -1.39 -3.20
N VAL A 72 17.30 -0.24 -2.68
CA VAL A 72 17.90 0.40 -1.50
C VAL A 72 16.75 0.85 -0.60
N VAL A 73 16.80 0.52 0.69
CA VAL A 73 15.90 1.02 1.73
C VAL A 73 16.75 1.82 2.71
N ASP A 74 16.47 3.11 2.85
CA ASP A 74 16.94 3.93 3.97
C ASP A 74 15.75 4.79 4.43
N GLY A 75 15.49 4.78 5.74
CA GLY A 75 14.42 5.54 6.38
C GLY A 75 14.26 5.15 7.85
N GLU A 76 14.09 6.14 8.73
CA GLU A 76 13.89 5.94 10.16
C GLU A 76 12.52 5.31 10.46
N ASN A 77 12.50 4.39 11.44
CA ASN A 77 11.41 3.43 11.66
C ASN A 77 10.71 3.67 13.00
N PHE A 78 9.38 3.58 13.00
CA PHE A 78 8.58 3.51 14.23
C PHE A 78 7.82 2.18 14.29
N LEU A 79 7.99 1.47 15.41
CA LEU A 79 7.32 0.21 15.76
C LEU A 79 6.13 0.51 16.67
N SER A 80 4.96 -0.10 16.39
CA SER A 80 3.84 -0.13 17.35
C SER A 80 2.92 -1.32 17.05
N ASP A 81 2.79 -2.23 18.02
CA ASP A 81 2.05 -3.49 17.91
C ASP A 81 0.51 -3.34 18.02
N ASP A 82 -0.01 -2.24 18.59
CA ASP A 82 -1.43 -2.10 18.98
C ASP A 82 -2.35 -1.42 17.96
N LEU A 83 -2.11 -1.66 16.68
CA LEU A 83 -2.39 -0.62 15.70
C LEU A 83 -3.12 -1.41 14.55
N PRO A 84 -4.36 -1.03 14.12
CA PRO A 84 -5.24 -1.88 13.28
C PRO A 84 -4.73 -2.12 11.85
N ASP A 85 -4.70 -3.37 11.37
CA ASP A 85 -4.18 -3.85 10.07
C ASP A 85 -4.72 -3.08 8.82
N TRP A 86 -4.17 -1.90 8.54
CA TRP A 86 -4.49 -1.09 7.37
C TRP A 86 -3.52 -1.43 6.23
N ASN A 87 -3.68 -2.64 5.72
CA ASN A 87 -2.95 -3.18 4.58
C ASN A 87 -3.44 -2.58 3.24
N LEU A 88 -2.75 -2.88 2.13
CA LEU A 88 -3.07 -2.39 0.78
C LEU A 88 -4.54 -2.60 0.39
N ALA A 89 -5.12 -3.75 0.74
CA ALA A 89 -6.53 -4.04 0.47
C ALA A 89 -7.48 -3.04 1.15
N SER A 90 -7.17 -2.60 2.36
CA SER A 90 -7.98 -1.61 3.09
C SER A 90 -7.98 -0.24 2.42
N TRP A 91 -6.85 0.14 1.81
CA TRP A 91 -6.74 1.40 1.09
C TRP A 91 -7.40 1.33 -0.28
N VAL A 92 -7.27 0.20 -0.97
CA VAL A 92 -7.94 -0.03 -2.25
C VAL A 92 -9.46 0.01 -2.07
N ASP A 93 -10.01 -0.68 -1.07
CA ASP A 93 -11.46 -0.71 -0.82
C ASP A 93 -12.06 0.68 -0.58
N GLU A 94 -11.31 1.57 0.08
CA GLU A 94 -11.79 2.91 0.42
C GLU A 94 -11.61 3.91 -0.74
N TYR A 95 -10.51 3.81 -1.48
CA TYR A 95 -10.11 4.85 -2.44
C TYR A 95 -10.28 4.45 -3.90
N ILE A 96 -10.50 3.18 -4.24
CA ILE A 96 -10.57 2.69 -5.62
C ILE A 96 -11.93 2.10 -5.92
N ASP A 97 -12.59 2.67 -6.93
CA ASP A 97 -13.82 2.12 -7.50
C ASP A 97 -13.49 0.94 -8.45
N PRO A 98 -14.33 -0.10 -8.55
CA PRO A 98 -14.16 -1.18 -9.52
C PRO A 98 -14.06 -0.75 -10.99
N THR A 99 -14.47 0.48 -11.32
CA THR A 99 -14.32 1.08 -12.66
C THR A 99 -12.97 1.77 -12.87
N ASP A 100 -12.11 1.86 -11.86
CA ASP A 100 -10.77 2.43 -11.98
C ASP A 100 -9.91 1.59 -12.94
N ARG A 101 -9.09 2.26 -13.74
CA ARG A 101 -8.14 1.63 -14.69
C ARG A 101 -7.17 0.63 -14.02
N LEU A 102 -6.92 0.77 -12.72
CA LEU A 102 -6.07 -0.16 -11.96
C LEU A 102 -6.82 -1.40 -11.47
N TRP A 103 -8.14 -1.50 -11.66
CA TRP A 103 -8.92 -2.61 -11.12
C TRP A 103 -8.45 -3.97 -11.66
N SER A 104 -8.13 -4.07 -12.95
CA SER A 104 -7.58 -5.30 -13.52
C SER A 104 -6.20 -5.67 -12.94
N LEU A 105 -5.41 -4.68 -12.51
CA LEU A 105 -4.13 -4.90 -11.83
C LEU A 105 -4.34 -5.34 -10.37
N ILE A 106 -5.33 -4.76 -9.68
CA ILE A 106 -5.75 -5.14 -8.33
C ILE A 106 -6.20 -6.60 -8.30
N GLN A 107 -7.00 -7.01 -9.29
CA GLN A 107 -7.45 -8.40 -9.44
C GLN A 107 -6.30 -9.36 -9.77
N SER A 108 -5.37 -8.95 -10.63
CA SER A 108 -4.26 -9.83 -11.04
C SER A 108 -3.29 -10.17 -9.92
N ILE A 109 -3.21 -9.34 -8.87
CA ILE A 109 -2.42 -9.61 -7.66
C ILE A 109 -3.26 -10.00 -6.44
N GLY A 110 -4.56 -10.28 -6.63
CA GLY A 110 -5.46 -10.85 -5.62
C GLY A 110 -5.84 -9.92 -4.47
N ILE A 111 -5.81 -8.61 -4.65
CA ILE A 111 -6.24 -7.65 -3.61
C ILE A 111 -7.77 -7.64 -3.47
N ASP A 112 -8.51 -7.79 -4.56
CA ASP A 112 -9.97 -7.89 -4.56
C ASP A 112 -10.48 -9.04 -3.67
N GLN A 113 -9.80 -10.19 -3.72
CA GLN A 113 -10.09 -11.34 -2.87
C GLN A 113 -9.81 -11.03 -1.39
N GLN A 114 -8.74 -10.29 -1.09
CA GLN A 114 -8.44 -9.85 0.28
C GLN A 114 -9.50 -8.87 0.80
N ILE A 115 -10.02 -7.97 -0.05
CA ILE A 115 -11.13 -7.07 0.30
C ILE A 115 -12.38 -7.87 0.63
N ALA A 116 -12.76 -8.83 -0.24
CA ALA A 116 -13.93 -9.67 -0.03
C ALA A 116 -13.81 -10.50 1.26
N ALA A 117 -12.65 -11.11 1.52
CA ALA A 117 -12.40 -11.88 2.74
C ALA A 117 -12.51 -11.01 4.00
N ARG A 118 -12.01 -9.77 3.97
CA ARG A 118 -12.12 -8.82 5.09
C ARG A 118 -13.58 -8.45 5.36
N LYS A 119 -14.36 -8.14 4.33
CA LYS A 119 -15.79 -7.83 4.48
C LYS A 119 -16.57 -9.00 5.06
N ALA A 120 -16.34 -10.20 4.52
CA ALA A 120 -16.98 -11.42 5.02
C ALA A 120 -16.60 -11.75 6.48
N ALA A 121 -15.37 -11.42 6.91
CA ALA A 121 -14.95 -11.57 8.30
C ALA A 121 -15.64 -10.56 9.23
N SER A 122 -15.85 -9.32 8.78
CA SER A 122 -16.56 -8.29 9.55
C SER A 122 -18.07 -8.53 9.68
N GLU A 123 -18.66 -9.33 8.78
CA GLU A 123 -20.10 -9.63 8.76
C GLU A 123 -20.48 -10.87 9.60
N ARG A 124 -19.52 -11.62 10.14
CA ARG A 124 -19.82 -12.72 11.05
C ARG A 124 -20.11 -12.17 12.44
N PRO A 125 -21.36 -12.26 12.94
CA PRO A 125 -21.63 -11.97 14.35
C PRO A 125 -20.94 -13.03 15.21
N ASP A 126 -20.30 -12.59 16.29
CA ASP A 126 -19.82 -13.45 17.38
C ASP A 126 -20.97 -14.26 18.01
#